data_AF-A0A951L3G8-F1
#
_entry.id   AF-A0A951L3G8-F1
#
_cell.length_a   1.000
_cell.length_b   1.000
_cell.length_c   1.000
_cell.angle_alpha   90.00
_cell.angle_beta   90.00
_cell.angle_gamma   90.00
#
_symmetry.space_group_name_H-M   'P 1'
#
loop_
_entity.id
_entity.type
_entity.pdbx_description
1 polymer ?
#
loop_
_entity_poly.entity_id
_entity_poly.type
_entity_poly.pdbx_seq_one_letter_code
_entity_poly.pdbx_strand_id
1 'polypeptide(L)'
;MGNSVDLFHPAVAEWFDRSFGIPTTAQAEAWPAIRAGRHTLIAAPTGSGKTLAAFLAAIDGLVRQGVEGGLADETQIVYVSPLKALSNDIQRNLEAPLAGIREAL
;
A
#
# COMPACT_ATOMS: atom_id res chain seq x y z
N MET A 1 1.55 9.20 20.23
CA MET A 1 0.68 9.17 19.03
C MET A 1 1.46 8.33 18.03
N GLY A 2 1.12 7.05 17.86
CA GLY A 2 1.93 6.12 17.07
C GLY A 2 1.90 6.49 15.58
N ASN A 3 3.00 6.25 14.87
CA ASN A 3 3.04 6.46 13.43
C ASN A 3 2.11 5.42 12.80
N SER A 4 1.11 5.81 11.99
CA SER A 4 0.17 4.82 11.42
C SER A 4 0.86 3.82 10.49
N VAL A 5 2.08 4.12 10.06
CA VAL A 5 2.98 3.25 9.31
C VAL A 5 3.44 2.04 10.13
N ASP A 6 3.47 2.14 11.47
CA ASP A 6 3.85 1.04 12.39
C ASP A 6 2.87 -0.14 12.33
N LEU A 7 1.73 0.01 11.66
CA LEU A 7 0.77 -1.06 11.40
C LEU A 7 1.25 -2.05 10.33
N PHE A 8 2.22 -1.65 9.50
CA PHE A 8 2.75 -2.46 8.41
C PHE A 8 3.90 -3.37 8.84
N HIS A 9 4.27 -4.27 7.96
CA HIS A 9 5.48 -5.07 8.05
C HIS A 9 6.70 -4.13 8.07
N PRO A 10 7.75 -4.42 8.87
CA PRO A 10 8.92 -3.53 9.01
C PRO A 10 9.52 -3.07 7.67
N ALA A 11 9.69 -3.97 6.70
CA ALA A 11 10.19 -3.63 5.36
C ALA A 11 9.31 -2.59 4.62
N VAL A 12 7.99 -2.70 4.76
CA VAL A 12 7.02 -1.77 4.15
C VAL A 12 7.07 -0.42 4.85
N ALA A 13 7.13 -0.44 6.18
CA ALA A 13 7.24 0.75 7.00
C ALA A 13 8.53 1.53 6.71
N GLU A 14 9.67 0.83 6.69
CA GLU A 14 10.97 1.43 6.40
C GLU A 14 11.00 2.06 4.99
N TRP A 15 10.51 1.35 3.97
CA TRP A 15 10.45 1.89 2.62
C TRP A 15 9.59 3.17 2.57
N PHE A 16 8.45 3.18 3.25
CA PHE A 16 7.57 4.35 3.29
C PHE A 16 8.24 5.53 3.98
N ASP A 17 8.85 5.32 5.15
CA ASP A 17 9.51 6.36 5.93
C ASP A 17 10.68 6.97 5.15
N ARG A 18 11.49 6.15 4.46
CA ARG A 18 12.58 6.65 3.60
C ARG A 18 12.08 7.45 2.39
N SER A 19 10.92 7.07 1.84
CA SER A 19 10.41 7.64 0.58
C SER A 19 9.53 8.88 0.79
N PHE A 20 8.76 8.92 1.88
CA PHE A 20 7.73 9.94 2.13
C PHE A 20 7.79 10.55 3.54
N GLY A 21 8.37 9.85 4.50
CA GLY A 21 8.42 10.28 5.90
C GLY A 21 7.07 10.12 6.60
N ILE A 22 6.20 11.14 6.54
CA ILE A 22 4.98 11.18 7.35
C ILE A 22 3.75 10.87 6.49
N PRO A 23 2.85 9.97 6.95
CA PRO A 23 1.61 9.68 6.22
C PRO A 23 0.67 10.89 6.16
N THR A 24 -0.04 11.02 5.04
CA THR A 24 -1.13 11.98 4.93
C THR A 24 -2.30 11.58 5.85
N THR A 25 -3.18 12.53 6.18
CA THR A 25 -4.40 12.22 6.95
C THR A 25 -5.23 11.13 6.29
N ALA A 26 -5.41 11.18 4.97
CA ALA A 26 -6.18 10.18 4.22
C ALA A 26 -5.55 8.78 4.29
N GLN A 27 -4.21 8.69 4.34
CA GLN A 27 -3.49 7.43 4.52
C GLN A 27 -3.66 6.90 5.95
N ALA A 28 -3.39 7.74 6.94
CA ALA A 28 -3.45 7.39 8.36
C ALA A 28 -4.85 6.92 8.80
N GLU A 29 -5.91 7.53 8.26
CA GLU A 29 -7.29 7.14 8.53
C GLU A 29 -7.72 5.87 7.80
N ALA A 30 -7.19 5.62 6.59
CA ALA A 30 -7.59 4.47 5.77
C ALA A 30 -6.97 3.16 6.26
N TRP A 31 -5.68 3.16 6.63
CA TRP A 31 -4.94 1.93 6.92
C TRP A 31 -5.52 1.06 8.05
N PRO A 32 -5.97 1.62 9.19
CA PRO A 32 -6.61 0.81 10.23
C PRO A 32 -7.88 0.11 9.74
N ALA A 33 -8.64 0.73 8.83
CA ALA A 33 -9.85 0.16 8.27
C ALA A 33 -9.58 -0.94 7.25
N ILE A 34 -8.65 -0.68 6.32
CA ILE A 34 -8.24 -1.66 5.31
C ILE A 34 -7.62 -2.90 5.98
N ARG A 35 -6.70 -2.70 6.94
CA ARG A 35 -6.04 -3.80 7.67
C ARG A 35 -7.00 -4.67 8.46
N ALA A 36 -8.10 -4.09 8.95
CA ALA A 36 -9.16 -4.84 9.63
C ALA A 36 -10.10 -5.59 8.66
N GLY A 37 -9.77 -5.65 7.36
CA GLY A 37 -10.58 -6.32 6.34
C GLY A 37 -11.88 -5.60 6.00
N ARG A 38 -12.04 -4.32 6.37
CA ARG A 38 -13.27 -3.57 6.11
C ARG A 38 -13.26 -2.96 4.72
N HIS A 39 -14.41 -3.02 4.04
CA HIS A 39 -14.65 -2.22 2.84
C HIS A 39 -14.48 -0.73 3.18
N THR A 40 -13.60 -0.05 2.45
CA THR A 40 -13.15 1.30 2.79
C THR A 40 -13.28 2.21 1.57
N LEU A 41 -14.04 3.30 1.71
CA LEU A 41 -14.12 4.38 0.72
C LEU A 41 -13.25 5.56 1.19
N ILE A 42 -12.23 5.91 0.42
CA ILE A 42 -11.36 7.06 0.73
C ILE A 42 -11.81 8.27 -0.10
N ALA A 43 -12.52 9.19 0.55
CA ALA A 43 -12.95 10.46 -0.05
C ALA A 43 -12.03 11.60 0.41
N ALA A 44 -11.06 11.97 -0.43
CA ALA A 44 -10.12 13.05 -0.15
C ALA A 44 -9.73 13.81 -1.43
N PRO A 45 -9.22 15.05 -1.34
CA PRO A 45 -8.75 15.82 -2.49
C PRO A 45 -7.69 15.09 -3.34
N THR A 46 -7.47 15.57 -4.57
CA THR A 46 -6.31 15.15 -5.37
C THR A 46 -5.01 15.47 -4.64
N GLY A 47 -3.97 14.68 -4.84
CA GLY A 47 -2.69 14.84 -4.12
C GLY A 47 -2.67 14.31 -2.67
N SER A 48 -3.80 13.91 -2.08
CA SER A 48 -3.82 13.39 -0.70
C SER A 48 -3.28 11.96 -0.52
N GLY A 49 -2.66 11.36 -1.54
CA GLY A 49 -2.04 10.04 -1.43
C GLY A 49 -3.00 8.84 -1.38
N LYS A 50 -4.27 9.00 -1.79
CA LYS A 50 -5.31 7.94 -1.76
C LYS A 50 -4.88 6.64 -2.46
N THR A 51 -4.24 6.78 -3.61
CA THR A 51 -3.74 5.65 -4.40
C THR A 51 -2.72 4.84 -3.60
N LEU A 52 -1.70 5.51 -3.06
CA LEU A 52 -0.70 4.85 -2.21
C LEU A 52 -1.34 4.28 -0.94
N ALA A 53 -2.37 4.93 -0.37
CA ALA A 53 -3.07 4.40 0.80
C ALA A 53 -3.63 2.99 0.55
N ALA A 54 -4.31 2.79 -0.58
CA ALA A 54 -4.87 1.50 -0.95
C ALA A 54 -3.78 0.49 -1.35
N PHE A 55 -2.83 0.89 -2.20
CA PHE A 55 -1.79 -0.02 -2.69
C PHE A 55 -0.83 -0.48 -1.60
N LEU A 56 -0.39 0.41 -0.72
CA LEU A 56 0.56 0.06 0.33
C LEU A 56 -0.04 -0.97 1.31
N ALA A 57 -1.32 -0.79 1.67
CA ALA A 57 -2.02 -1.76 2.50
C ALA A 57 -2.19 -3.13 1.81
N ALA A 58 -2.38 -3.14 0.49
CA ALA A 58 -2.48 -4.38 -0.27
C ALA A 58 -1.11 -5.08 -0.41
N ILE A 59 -0.05 -4.32 -0.67
CA ILE A 59 1.34 -4.82 -0.70
C ILE A 59 1.73 -5.38 0.66
N ASP A 60 1.40 -4.72 1.76
CA ASP A 60 1.65 -5.22 3.12
C ASP A 60 1.05 -6.61 3.36
N GLY A 61 -0.20 -6.81 2.92
CA GLY A 61 -0.87 -8.11 2.98
C GLY A 61 -0.09 -9.19 2.22
N LEU A 62 0.36 -8.90 1.00
CA LEU A 62 1.15 -9.83 0.20
C LEU A 62 2.51 -10.13 0.81
N VAL A 63 3.19 -9.10 1.34
CA VAL A 63 4.50 -9.25 2.00
C VAL A 63 4.38 -10.19 3.21
N ARG A 64 3.38 -9.98 4.05
CA ARG A 64 3.13 -10.84 5.23
C ARG A 64 2.87 -12.29 4.82
N GLN A 65 1.98 -12.51 3.86
CA GLN A 65 1.70 -13.85 3.32
C GLN A 65 2.95 -14.50 2.70
N GLY A 66 3.77 -13.71 2.00
CA GLY A 66 5.01 -14.19 1.38
C GLY A 66 6.06 -14.61 2.40
N VAL A 67 6.28 -13.80 3.44
CA VAL A 67 7.21 -14.10 4.54
C VAL A 67 6.75 -15.32 5.36
N GLU A 68 5.43 -15.49 5.53
CA GLU A 68 4.84 -16.66 6.19
C GLU A 68 4.84 -17.93 5.30
N GLY A 69 5.23 -17.81 4.03
CA GLY A 69 5.27 -18.91 3.07
C GLY A 69 3.90 -19.36 2.54
N GLY A 70 2.85 -18.56 2.76
CA GLY A 70 1.47 -18.86 2.39
C GLY A 70 0.98 -18.15 1.12
N LEU A 71 1.83 -17.35 0.47
CA LEU A 71 1.44 -16.62 -0.74
C LEU A 71 1.35 -17.56 -1.95
N ALA A 72 0.14 -17.80 -2.43
CA ALA A 72 -0.10 -18.62 -3.61
C ALA A 72 0.29 -17.89 -4.91
N ASP A 73 0.80 -18.64 -5.89
CA ASP A 73 1.12 -18.14 -7.24
C ASP A 73 -0.15 -18.00 -8.09
N GLU A 74 -0.98 -17.02 -7.71
CA GLU A 74 -2.24 -16.70 -8.37
C GLU A 74 -2.55 -15.19 -8.21
N THR A 75 -3.59 -14.71 -8.89
CA THR A 75 -3.97 -13.29 -8.79
C THR A 75 -4.60 -12.99 -7.43
N GLN A 76 -3.87 -12.26 -6.57
CA GLN A 76 -4.34 -11.89 -5.23
C GLN A 76 -5.07 -10.53 -5.16
N ILE A 77 -4.75 -9.59 -6.05
CA ILE A 77 -5.28 -8.22 -6.04
C ILE A 77 -5.73 -7.83 -7.43
N VAL A 78 -6.94 -7.27 -7.54
CA VAL A 78 -7.47 -6.69 -8.78
C VAL A 78 -7.66 -5.18 -8.60
N TYR A 79 -6.91 -4.41 -9.38
CA TYR A 79 -7.11 -2.97 -9.50
C TYR A 79 -7.97 -2.65 -10.73
N VAL A 80 -9.01 -1.84 -10.54
CA VAL A 80 -9.92 -1.41 -11.61
C VAL A 80 -9.87 0.10 -11.74
N SER A 81 -9.66 0.57 -12.97
CA SER A 81 -9.63 2.00 -13.32
C SER A 81 -10.63 2.27 -14.45
N PRO A 82 -11.32 3.42 -14.43
CA PRO A 82 -12.16 3.84 -15.55
C PRO A 82 -11.35 4.32 -16.76
N LEU A 83 -10.04 4.55 -16.63
CA LEU A 83 -9.16 5.09 -17.67
C LEU A 83 -7.93 4.20 -17.90
N LYS A 84 -7.63 3.89 -19.17
CA LYS A 84 -6.46 3.10 -19.58
C LYS A 84 -5.13 3.79 -19.22
N ALA A 85 -5.05 5.11 -19.39
CA ALA A 85 -3.85 5.87 -19.05
C ALA A 85 -3.50 5.71 -17.56
N LEU A 86 -4.51 5.82 -16.69
CA LEU A 86 -4.32 5.63 -15.26
C LEU A 86 -3.90 4.20 -14.91
N SER A 87 -4.40 3.16 -15.62
CA SER A 87 -3.93 1.78 -15.42
C SER A 87 -2.44 1.62 -15.71
N ASN A 88 -1.96 2.22 -16.80
CA ASN A 88 -0.54 2.18 -17.17
C ASN A 88 0.33 2.94 -16.15
N ASP A 89 -0.15 4.08 -15.66
CA ASP A 89 0.56 4.87 -14.65
C ASP A 89 0.69 4.10 -13.33
N ILE A 90 -0.37 3.39 -12.91
CA ILE A 90 -0.33 2.57 -11.70
C ILE A 90 0.71 1.46 -11.79
N GLN A 91 0.81 0.76 -12.92
CA GLN A 91 1.81 -0.30 -13.08
C GLN A 91 3.22 0.22 -12.79
N ARG A 92 3.60 1.36 -13.40
CA ARG A 92 4.91 1.98 -13.19
C ARG A 92 5.09 2.47 -11.76
N ASN A 93 4.04 3.05 -11.17
CA ASN A 93 4.08 3.53 -9.79
C ASN A 93 4.24 2.41 -8.76
N LEU A 94 3.95 1.15 -9.11
CA LEU A 94 4.16 -0.02 -8.23
C LEU A 94 5.60 -0.55 -8.28
N GLU A 95 6.38 -0.26 -9.31
CA GLU A 95 7.74 -0.79 -9.44
C GLU A 95 8.65 -0.30 -8.29
N ALA A 96 8.60 1.00 -7.98
CA ALA A 96 9.40 1.61 -6.92
C ALA A 96 9.11 1.03 -5.51
N PRO A 97 7.85 0.93 -5.03
CA PRO A 97 7.56 0.27 -3.76
C PRO A 97 8.00 -1.18 -3.74
N LEU A 98 7.70 -1.94 -4.79
CA LEU A 98 8.03 -3.36 -4.79
C LEU A 98 9.54 -3.61 -4.72
N ALA A 99 10.33 -2.83 -5.48
CA ALA A 99 11.79 -2.91 -5.42
C ALA A 99 12.34 -2.49 -4.06
N GLY A 100 11.92 -1.33 -3.56
CA GLY A 100 12.47 -0.78 -2.31
C GLY A 100 12.03 -1.55 -1.06
N ILE A 101 10.86 -2.19 -1.07
CA ILE A 101 10.41 -3.10 -0.01
C ILE A 101 11.22 -4.39 -0.07
N ARG A 102 11.47 -4.94 -1.27
CA ARG A 102 12.29 -6.14 -1.43
C ARG A 102 13.72 -5.96 -0.92
N GLU A 103 14.30 -4.77 -1.07
CA GLU A 103 15.62 -4.45 -0.50
C GLU A 103 15.62 -4.40 1.04
N ALA A 104 14.46 -4.17 1.66
CA ALA A 104 14.28 -4.07 3.10
C ALA A 104 13.73 -5.36 3.75
N LEU A 105 13.45 -6.40 2.95
CA LEU A 105 13.08 -7.74 3.41
C LEU A 105 14.33 -8.59 3.68
#